data_AF-A3JE25-F1
#
_entry.id   AF-A3JE25-F1
#
_cell.length_a   1.000
_cell.length_b   1.000
_cell.length_c   1.000
_cell.angle_alpha   90.00
_cell.angle_beta   90.00
_cell.angle_gamma   90.00
#
_symmetry.space_group_name_H-M   'P 1'
#
loop_
_entity.id
_entity.type
_entity.pdbx_description
1 polymer ?
#
loop_
_entity_poly.entity_id
_entity_poly.type
_entity_poly.pdbx_seq_one_letter_code
_entity_poly.pdbx_strand_id
1 'polypeptide(L)'
;MTVHPQRSLATPEVLKQTVQENWTRLEKDILTEANALWQPCIDCLRNGERPPDYTLLAPLNHQASVSPQMAKDYVVRLKKLAVNNWVPEQRPRPALGYVGFEELAGEHATELDEFIDRSLTDGKFFPVDQSKWLFSHSGMRIPSEEVFDRSYRAEIIRRISDEGVGFGRY
;
A
#
# COMPACT_ATOMS: atom_id res chain seq x y z
N MET A 1 22.20 -8.34 17.07
CA MET A 1 22.69 -8.70 15.72
C MET A 1 21.89 -9.89 15.21
N THR A 2 20.81 -9.65 14.48
CA THR A 2 20.03 -10.74 13.86
C THR A 2 20.61 -11.03 12.49
N VAL A 3 21.32 -12.15 12.39
CA VAL A 3 21.84 -12.69 11.13
C VAL A 3 20.65 -13.09 10.27
N HIS A 4 20.36 -12.31 9.24
CA HIS A 4 19.40 -12.71 8.22
C HIS A 4 19.97 -13.92 7.47
N PRO A 5 19.25 -15.05 7.38
CA PRO A 5 19.74 -16.22 6.67
C PRO A 5 19.92 -15.84 5.20
N GLN A 6 21.18 -15.82 4.75
CA GLN A 6 21.52 -15.76 3.33
C GLN A 6 20.86 -16.97 2.66
N ARG A 7 19.76 -16.74 1.91
CA ARG A 7 19.18 -17.75 1.04
C ARG A 7 20.27 -18.18 0.05
N SER A 8 20.75 -19.40 0.25
CA SER A 8 21.80 -20.08 -0.51
C SER A 8 21.51 -20.14 -2.01
N LEU A 9 22.31 -19.41 -2.79
CA LEU A 9 23.18 -19.90 -3.87
C LEU A 9 22.71 -21.13 -4.69
N ALA A 10 21.57 -21.02 -5.39
CA ALA A 10 21.31 -21.61 -6.70
C ALA A 10 19.84 -21.35 -7.07
N THR A 11 19.55 -20.22 -7.71
CA THR A 11 18.23 -20.03 -8.32
C THR A 11 18.12 -21.00 -9.50
N PRO A 12 17.21 -22.00 -9.49
CA PRO A 12 17.00 -22.90 -10.62
C PRO A 12 16.72 -22.08 -11.88
N GLU A 13 17.19 -22.54 -13.04
CA GLU A 13 17.05 -21.79 -14.30
C GLU A 13 15.60 -21.43 -14.62
N VAL A 14 14.67 -22.30 -14.24
CA VAL A 14 13.23 -22.07 -14.29
C VAL A 14 12.82 -20.80 -13.52
N LEU A 15 13.35 -20.59 -12.31
CA LEU A 15 13.07 -19.37 -11.54
C LEU A 15 13.66 -18.12 -12.20
N LYS A 16 14.83 -18.22 -12.85
CA LYS A 16 15.42 -17.09 -13.59
C LYS A 16 14.56 -16.69 -14.79
N GLN A 17 14.06 -17.68 -15.55
CA GLN A 17 13.15 -17.44 -16.67
C GLN A 17 11.82 -16.82 -16.19
N THR A 18 11.20 -17.38 -15.16
CA THR A 18 9.96 -16.81 -14.59
C THR A 18 10.16 -15.39 -14.08
N VAL A 19 11.29 -15.08 -13.45
CA VAL A 19 11.62 -13.71 -13.02
C VAL A 19 11.74 -12.77 -14.21
N GLN A 20 12.37 -13.21 -15.30
CA GLN A 20 12.51 -12.40 -16.50
C GLN A 20 11.16 -12.14 -17.19
N GLU A 21 10.32 -13.16 -17.31
CA GLU A 21 8.95 -13.03 -17.85
C GLU A 21 8.10 -12.09 -17.00
N ASN A 22 8.18 -12.21 -15.67
CA ASN A 22 7.49 -11.31 -14.74
C ASN A 22 7.96 -9.85 -14.90
N TRP A 23 9.26 -9.63 -15.12
CA TRP A 23 9.78 -8.29 -15.39
C TRP A 23 9.26 -7.71 -16.70
N THR A 24 9.23 -8.51 -17.78
CA THR A 24 8.69 -8.08 -19.06
C THR A 24 7.20 -7.75 -18.97
N ARG A 25 6.43 -8.55 -18.23
CA ARG A 25 5.02 -8.28 -17.93
C ARG A 25 4.86 -6.98 -17.13
N LEU A 26 5.60 -6.81 -16.04
CA LEU A 26 5.52 -5.64 -15.18
C LEU A 26 5.87 -4.35 -15.93
N GLU A 27 6.92 -4.38 -16.76
CA GLU A 27 7.30 -3.25 -17.62
C GLU A 27 6.17 -2.87 -18.57
N LYS A 28 5.54 -3.87 -19.22
CA LYS A 28 4.39 -3.64 -20.10
C LYS A 28 3.22 -3.02 -19.33
N ASP A 29 2.86 -3.58 -18.19
CA ASP A 29 1.71 -3.13 -17.39
C ASP A 29 1.91 -1.69 -16.89
N ILE A 30 3.12 -1.33 -16.42
CA ILE A 30 3.47 0.03 -16.01
C ILE A 30 3.37 1.03 -17.17
N LEU A 31 3.88 0.67 -18.35
CA LEU A 31 3.81 1.54 -19.52
C LEU A 31 2.39 1.67 -20.06
N THR A 32 1.59 0.60 -19.99
CA THR A 32 0.17 0.63 -20.36
C THR A 32 -0.61 1.57 -19.44
N GLU A 33 -0.40 1.49 -18.12
CA GLU A 33 -1.03 2.39 -17.16
C GLU A 33 -0.63 3.86 -17.42
N ALA A 34 0.66 4.13 -17.61
CA ALA A 34 1.15 5.48 -17.91
C ALA A 34 0.50 6.06 -19.17
N ASN A 35 0.46 5.29 -20.26
CA ASN A 35 -0.13 5.75 -21.52
C ASN A 35 -1.64 5.96 -21.42
N ALA A 36 -2.35 5.10 -20.68
CA ALA A 36 -3.78 5.20 -20.50
C ALA A 36 -4.19 6.41 -19.67
N LEU A 37 -3.44 6.71 -18.60
CA LEU A 37 -3.79 7.76 -17.64
C LEU A 37 -3.15 9.12 -17.95
N TRP A 38 -2.14 9.19 -18.82
CA TRP A 38 -1.42 10.44 -19.12
C TRP A 38 -2.36 11.56 -19.56
N GLN A 39 -3.16 11.31 -20.59
CA GLN A 39 -4.03 12.34 -21.15
C GLN A 39 -5.24 12.67 -20.26
N PRO A 40 -5.93 11.67 -19.66
CA PRO A 40 -6.94 11.92 -18.64
C PRO A 40 -6.42 12.78 -17.48
N CYS A 41 -5.20 12.55 -17.00
CA CYS A 41 -4.62 13.39 -15.95
C CYS A 41 -4.43 14.84 -16.41
N ILE A 42 -3.90 15.05 -17.62
CA ILE A 42 -3.71 16.41 -18.17
C ILE A 42 -5.05 17.13 -18.31
N ASP A 43 -6.08 16.44 -18.77
CA ASP A 43 -7.40 17.03 -18.98
C ASP A 43 -8.09 17.34 -17.63
N CYS A 44 -8.01 16.46 -16.63
CA CYS A 44 -8.47 16.75 -15.27
C CYS A 44 -7.77 17.98 -14.67
N LEU A 45 -6.44 18.08 -14.84
CA LEU A 45 -5.67 19.23 -14.35
C LEU A 45 -6.08 20.55 -15.03
N ARG A 46 -6.43 20.50 -16.32
CA ARG A 46 -6.95 21.67 -17.05
C ARG A 46 -8.33 22.10 -16.56
N ASN A 47 -9.16 21.15 -16.15
CA ASN A 47 -10.53 21.38 -15.68
C ASN A 47 -10.60 21.66 -14.17
N GLY A 48 -9.49 21.55 -13.43
CA GLY A 48 -9.47 21.69 -11.97
C GLY A 48 -10.08 20.50 -11.22
N GLU A 49 -10.18 19.35 -11.88
CA GLU A 49 -10.73 18.11 -11.33
C GLU A 49 -9.62 17.24 -10.72
N ARG A 50 -10.01 16.33 -9.82
CA ARG A 50 -9.07 15.40 -9.21
C ARG A 50 -8.54 14.41 -10.26
N PRO A 51 -7.20 14.26 -10.42
CA PRO A 51 -6.62 13.26 -11.31
C PRO A 51 -6.98 11.82 -10.88
N PRO A 52 -7.04 10.87 -11.83
CA PRO A 52 -7.20 9.46 -11.51
C PRO A 52 -6.02 8.93 -10.69
N ASP A 53 -6.30 8.00 -9.76
CA ASP A 53 -5.29 7.40 -8.91
C ASP A 53 -4.48 6.33 -9.70
N TYR A 54 -3.16 6.38 -9.59
CA TYR A 54 -2.29 5.34 -10.16
C TYR A 54 -2.21 4.12 -9.23
N THR A 55 -2.17 2.92 -9.82
CA THR A 55 -2.00 1.64 -9.12
C THR A 55 -0.54 1.21 -9.08
N LEU A 56 0.10 0.97 -10.23
CA LEU A 56 1.50 0.54 -10.30
C LEU A 56 2.46 1.72 -10.21
N LEU A 57 2.01 2.88 -10.65
CA LEU A 57 2.73 4.15 -10.56
C LEU A 57 2.42 4.93 -9.27
N ALA A 58 1.75 4.31 -8.29
CA ALA A 58 1.42 4.94 -7.00
C ALA A 58 2.62 5.62 -6.30
N PRO A 59 3.85 5.10 -6.33
CA PRO A 59 5.02 5.79 -5.75
C PRO A 59 5.35 7.14 -6.41
N LEU A 60 4.85 7.38 -7.62
CA LEU A 60 4.98 8.63 -8.36
C LEU A 60 3.76 9.55 -8.19
N ASN A 61 2.81 9.25 -7.31
CA ASN A 61 1.61 10.07 -7.05
C ASN A 61 1.91 11.49 -6.54
N HIS A 62 3.14 11.76 -6.11
CA HIS A 62 3.59 13.12 -5.81
C HIS A 62 3.68 14.00 -7.08
N GLN A 63 3.68 13.39 -8.27
CA GLN A 63 3.61 14.07 -9.55
C GLN A 63 2.15 14.19 -9.98
N ALA A 64 1.75 15.36 -10.46
CA ALA A 64 0.38 15.62 -10.90
C ALA A 64 -0.01 14.79 -12.15
N SER A 65 0.96 14.44 -12.99
CA SER A 65 0.79 13.52 -14.13
C SER A 65 2.10 12.76 -14.36
N VAL A 66 2.00 11.50 -14.78
CA VAL A 66 3.18 10.65 -15.03
C VAL A 66 3.35 10.38 -16.52
N SER A 67 4.39 10.96 -17.12
CA SER A 67 4.62 10.80 -18.56
C SER A 67 5.07 9.38 -18.90
N PRO A 68 4.84 8.91 -20.14
CA PRO A 68 5.38 7.62 -20.58
C PRO A 68 6.89 7.53 -20.44
N GLN A 69 7.60 8.66 -20.58
CA GLN A 69 9.06 8.70 -20.37
C GLN A 69 9.43 8.53 -18.90
N MET A 70 8.69 9.18 -17.97
CA MET A 70 8.90 9.00 -16.53
C MET A 70 8.63 7.56 -16.09
N ALA A 71 7.61 6.92 -16.66
CA ALA A 71 7.32 5.51 -16.40
C ALA A 71 8.45 4.60 -16.87
N LYS A 72 9.06 4.86 -18.03
CA LYS A 72 10.26 4.14 -18.50
C LYS A 72 11.43 4.32 -17.55
N ASP A 73 11.71 5.55 -17.14
CA ASP A 73 12.80 5.85 -16.21
C ASP A 73 12.59 5.18 -14.85
N TYR A 74 11.34 5.10 -14.39
CA TYR A 74 10.96 4.39 -13.18
C TYR A 74 11.24 2.89 -13.28
N VAL A 75 10.85 2.23 -14.38
CA VAL A 75 11.17 0.82 -14.63
C VAL A 75 12.68 0.57 -14.64
N VAL A 76 13.46 1.45 -15.26
CA VAL A 76 14.93 1.35 -15.28
C VAL A 76 15.49 1.43 -13.86
N ARG A 77 14.97 2.35 -13.02
CA ARG A 77 15.38 2.46 -11.60
C ARG A 77 15.01 1.21 -10.82
N LEU A 78 13.81 0.66 -10.98
CA LEU A 78 13.39 -0.58 -10.34
C LEU A 78 14.32 -1.75 -10.70
N LYS A 79 14.67 -1.89 -11.99
CA LYS A 79 15.64 -2.91 -12.44
C LYS A 79 17.02 -2.71 -11.79
N LYS A 80 17.50 -1.47 -11.71
CA LYS A 80 18.79 -1.16 -11.05
C LYS A 80 18.77 -1.51 -9.56
N LEU A 81 17.68 -1.21 -8.85
CA LEU A 81 17.52 -1.57 -7.44
C LEU A 81 17.53 -3.09 -7.26
N ALA A 82 16.83 -3.82 -8.13
CA ALA A 82 16.81 -5.28 -8.10
C ALA A 82 18.20 -5.89 -8.37
N VAL A 83 18.94 -5.39 -9.37
CA VAL A 83 20.30 -5.85 -9.68
C VAL A 83 21.26 -5.57 -8.52
N ASN A 84 21.12 -4.43 -7.85
CA ASN A 84 21.94 -4.07 -6.70
C ASN A 84 21.55 -4.81 -5.41
N ASN A 85 20.56 -5.72 -5.44
CA ASN A 85 19.95 -6.32 -4.26
C ASN A 85 19.60 -5.28 -3.20
N TRP A 86 19.18 -4.09 -3.65
CA TRP A 86 18.94 -2.98 -2.75
C TRP A 86 17.72 -3.31 -1.89
N VAL A 87 17.94 -3.27 -0.58
CA VAL A 87 16.88 -3.34 0.43
C VAL A 87 16.93 -2.05 1.24
N PRO A 88 15.77 -1.50 1.65
CA PRO A 88 15.76 -0.38 2.56
C PRO A 88 16.54 -0.73 3.84
N GLU A 89 17.59 0.02 4.15
CA GLU A 89 18.40 -0.21 5.37
C GLU A 89 17.58 0.06 6.64
N GLN A 90 16.72 1.07 6.55
CA GLN A 90 15.69 1.34 7.54
C GLN A 90 14.39 0.75 7.01
N ARG A 91 13.57 0.19 7.90
CA ARG A 91 12.21 -0.29 7.57
C ARG A 91 11.37 0.89 6.98
N PRO A 92 10.07 0.73 6.68
CA PRO A 92 9.20 1.89 6.49
C PRO A 92 9.01 2.58 7.85
N ARG A 93 9.29 3.87 7.97
CA ARG A 93 9.02 4.60 9.22
C ARG A 93 7.50 4.57 9.46
N PRO A 94 7.01 3.99 10.57
CA PRO A 94 5.63 4.19 10.98
C PRO A 94 5.36 5.69 11.12
N ALA A 95 4.09 6.10 11.06
CA ALA A 95 3.70 7.51 11.17
C ALA A 95 4.25 8.21 12.44
N LEU A 96 4.63 7.44 13.47
CA LEU A 96 5.23 7.87 14.74
C LEU A 96 6.71 7.45 14.91
N GLY A 97 7.40 7.05 13.85
CA GLY A 97 8.73 6.45 13.95
C GLY A 97 8.70 5.01 14.48
N TYR A 98 9.86 4.36 14.60
CA TYR A 98 9.93 2.93 14.96
C TYR A 98 9.62 2.62 16.42
N VAL A 99 9.62 3.65 17.25
CA VAL A 99 9.79 3.48 18.69
C VAL A 99 8.52 3.81 19.48
N GLY A 100 7.47 4.25 18.77
CA GLY A 100 6.14 4.43 19.33
C GLY A 100 6.09 5.54 20.39
N PHE A 101 5.04 5.53 21.20
CA PHE A 101 4.84 6.52 22.28
C PHE A 101 5.74 6.27 23.50
N GLU A 102 6.39 5.10 23.61
CA GLU A 102 7.19 4.71 24.78
C GLU A 102 8.49 5.51 24.92
N GLU A 103 9.05 6.02 23.82
CA GLU A 103 10.25 6.88 23.88
C GLU A 103 9.94 8.37 24.09
N LEU A 104 8.67 8.76 23.91
CA LEU A 104 8.22 10.16 23.96
C LEU A 104 7.42 10.48 25.24
N ALA A 105 6.98 9.47 26.00
CA ALA A 105 6.19 9.63 27.22
C ALA A 105 6.52 8.58 28.27
N GLY A 106 6.45 8.96 29.56
CA GLY A 106 6.79 8.11 30.71
C GLY A 106 8.19 8.34 31.32
N GLU A 107 8.43 7.74 32.48
CA GLU A 107 9.62 7.96 33.33
C GLU A 107 10.96 7.53 32.70
N HIS A 108 10.93 6.80 31.59
CA HIS A 108 12.12 6.30 30.88
C HIS A 108 12.21 6.76 29.43
N ALA A 109 11.43 7.80 29.06
CA ALA A 109 11.46 8.39 27.73
C ALA A 109 12.82 9.06 27.44
N THR A 110 13.47 8.67 26.35
CA THR A 110 14.75 9.24 25.92
C THR A 110 14.58 10.63 25.30
N GLU A 111 13.44 10.89 24.66
CA GLU A 111 13.08 12.16 24.01
C GLU A 111 11.71 12.63 24.51
N LEU A 112 11.59 12.89 25.82
CA LEU A 112 10.33 13.28 26.46
C LEU A 112 9.69 14.49 25.77
N ASP A 113 8.46 14.31 25.28
CA ASP A 113 7.60 15.40 24.79
C ASP A 113 6.54 15.72 25.85
N GLU A 114 6.68 16.90 26.49
CA GLU A 114 5.78 17.33 27.56
C GLU A 114 4.31 17.45 27.12
N PHE A 115 4.04 17.75 25.85
CA PHE A 115 2.66 17.85 25.35
C PHE A 115 2.03 16.47 25.25
N ILE A 116 2.79 15.49 24.73
CA ILE A 116 2.33 14.10 24.60
C ILE A 116 2.17 13.46 25.99
N ASP A 117 3.15 13.63 26.87
CA ASP A 117 3.14 13.08 28.23
C ASP A 117 1.97 13.63 29.06
N ARG A 118 1.74 14.94 29.00
CA ARG A 118 0.58 15.58 29.66
C ARG A 118 -0.74 15.13 29.04
N SER A 119 -0.81 14.97 27.72
CA SER A 119 -2.04 14.53 27.04
C SER A 119 -2.39 13.06 27.36
N LEU A 120 -1.38 12.21 27.58
CA LEU A 120 -1.57 10.84 28.06
C LEU A 120 -1.97 10.82 29.54
N THR A 121 -1.31 11.61 30.38
CA THR A 121 -1.60 11.72 31.83
C THR A 121 -2.99 12.30 32.10
N ASP A 122 -3.41 13.28 31.31
CA ASP A 122 -4.76 13.87 31.36
C ASP A 122 -5.84 12.93 30.77
N GLY A 123 -5.47 11.75 30.26
CA GLY A 123 -6.39 10.80 29.63
C GLY A 123 -7.02 11.30 28.33
N LYS A 124 -6.42 12.32 27.68
CA LYS A 124 -6.88 12.83 26.38
C LYS A 124 -6.45 11.89 25.25
N PHE A 125 -5.29 11.26 25.39
CA PHE A 125 -4.78 10.24 24.50
C PHE A 125 -4.71 8.89 25.19
N PHE A 126 -4.90 7.83 24.40
CA PHE A 126 -4.67 6.46 24.83
C PHE A 126 -3.70 5.80 23.84
N PRO A 127 -2.58 5.22 24.29
CA PRO A 127 -1.65 4.57 23.40
C PRO A 127 -2.32 3.30 22.86
N VAL A 128 -2.38 3.18 21.53
CA VAL A 128 -2.91 1.99 20.85
C VAL A 128 -1.74 1.28 20.19
N ASP A 129 -1.43 0.07 20.66
CA ASP A 129 -0.46 -0.81 20.01
C ASP A 129 -1.03 -1.30 18.67
N GLN A 130 -0.57 -0.66 17.58
CA GLN A 130 -1.04 -0.99 16.25
C GLN A 130 -0.41 -2.26 15.66
N SER A 131 0.61 -2.85 16.30
CA SER A 131 1.31 -4.03 15.79
C SER A 131 0.41 -5.27 15.67
N LYS A 132 -0.66 -5.31 16.46
CA LYS A 132 -1.69 -6.36 16.43
C LYS A 132 -2.97 -5.92 15.75
N TRP A 133 -3.07 -4.67 15.30
CA TRP A 133 -4.33 -4.08 14.84
C TRP A 133 -4.82 -4.73 13.54
N LEU A 134 -3.87 -5.02 12.63
CA LEU A 134 -4.11 -5.80 11.40
C LEU A 134 -4.73 -7.18 11.66
N PHE A 135 -4.53 -7.76 12.84
CA PHE A 135 -4.96 -9.13 13.18
C PHE A 135 -6.10 -9.17 14.22
N SER A 136 -6.42 -8.05 14.88
CA SER A 136 -7.35 -8.01 16.01
C SER A 136 -8.61 -7.17 15.79
N HIS A 137 -8.66 -6.30 14.78
CA HIS A 137 -9.87 -5.53 14.46
C HIS A 137 -10.70 -6.20 13.36
N SER A 138 -11.96 -6.46 13.69
CA SER A 138 -12.95 -7.14 12.83
C SER A 138 -13.23 -6.42 11.50
N GLY A 139 -12.90 -5.14 11.39
CA GLY A 139 -13.10 -4.34 10.16
C GLY A 139 -12.10 -4.62 9.04
N MET A 140 -10.98 -5.28 9.31
CA MET A 140 -9.94 -5.62 8.32
C MET A 140 -9.61 -7.11 8.25
N ARG A 141 -10.34 -7.96 9.00
CA ARG A 141 -10.20 -9.40 8.87
C ARG A 141 -10.75 -9.78 7.50
N ILE A 142 -9.92 -10.35 6.62
CA ILE A 142 -10.40 -10.93 5.37
C ILE A 142 -11.48 -11.94 5.77
N PRO A 143 -12.76 -11.71 5.41
CA PRO A 143 -13.82 -12.62 5.78
C PRO A 143 -13.47 -14.00 5.24
N SER A 144 -13.74 -15.05 6.01
CA SER A 144 -13.66 -16.40 5.45
C SER A 144 -14.56 -16.49 4.23
N GLU A 145 -14.21 -17.36 3.29
CA GLU A 145 -14.97 -17.56 2.06
C GLU A 145 -16.47 -17.77 2.36
N GLU A 146 -16.79 -18.50 3.44
CA GLU A 146 -18.16 -18.70 3.91
C GLU A 146 -18.90 -17.42 4.32
N VAL A 147 -18.24 -16.51 5.05
CA VAL A 147 -18.83 -15.23 5.48
C VAL A 147 -19.01 -14.29 4.29
N PHE A 148 -18.03 -14.28 3.38
CA PHE A 148 -18.12 -13.55 2.11
C PHE A 148 -19.27 -14.07 1.24
N ASP A 149 -19.37 -15.38 1.02
CA ASP A 149 -20.41 -15.97 0.16
C ASP A 149 -21.80 -15.75 0.75
N ARG A 150 -21.94 -15.86 2.07
CA ARG A 150 -23.22 -15.59 2.76
C ARG A 150 -23.66 -14.15 2.62
N SER A 151 -22.75 -13.19 2.86
CA SER A 151 -23.05 -11.76 2.76
C SER A 151 -23.32 -11.32 1.32
N TYR A 152 -22.53 -11.81 0.36
CA TYR A 152 -22.73 -11.56 -1.06
C TYR A 152 -24.07 -12.13 -1.56
N ARG A 153 -24.43 -13.36 -1.16
CA ARG A 153 -25.72 -13.94 -1.53
C ARG A 153 -26.90 -13.19 -0.90
N ALA A 154 -26.78 -12.83 0.38
CA ALA A 154 -27.87 -12.18 1.11
C ALA A 154 -28.13 -10.74 0.64
N GLU A 155 -27.09 -9.96 0.36
CA GLU A 155 -27.24 -8.54 0.08
C GLU A 155 -27.16 -8.19 -1.41
N ILE A 156 -26.44 -8.97 -2.23
CA ILE A 156 -26.28 -8.69 -3.66
C ILE A 156 -27.21 -9.60 -4.47
N ILE A 157 -27.05 -10.92 -4.35
CA ILE A 157 -27.79 -11.88 -5.21
C ILE A 157 -29.29 -11.83 -4.91
N ARG A 158 -29.68 -11.82 -3.64
CA ARG A 158 -31.11 -11.79 -3.27
C ARG A 158 -31.78 -10.50 -3.69
N ARG A 159 -31.10 -9.34 -3.60
CA ARG A 159 -31.64 -8.07 -4.11
C ARG A 159 -31.77 -8.07 -5.63
N ILE A 160 -30.78 -8.60 -6.35
CA ILE A 160 -30.85 -8.74 -7.81
C ILE A 160 -31.97 -9.70 -8.24
N SER A 161 -32.17 -10.79 -7.48
CA SER A 161 -33.17 -11.82 -7.79
C SER A 161 -34.60 -11.44 -7.39
N ASP A 162 -34.78 -10.71 -6.28
CA ASP A 162 -36.11 -10.35 -5.76
C ASP A 162 -36.60 -9.00 -6.32
N GLU A 163 -35.71 -8.06 -6.70
CA GLU A 163 -36.09 -6.66 -7.01
C GLU A 163 -35.97 -6.26 -8.49
N GLY A 164 -35.77 -7.19 -9.42
CA GLY A 164 -35.98 -6.99 -10.87
C GLY A 164 -35.65 -5.59 -11.40
N VAL A 165 -34.37 -5.33 -11.69
CA VAL A 165 -33.88 -4.21 -12.54
C VAL A 165 -34.32 -2.77 -12.14
N GLY A 166 -34.67 -2.52 -10.88
CA GLY A 166 -34.94 -1.16 -10.37
C GLY A 166 -33.79 -0.62 -9.51
N PHE A 167 -32.98 0.30 -10.05
CA PHE A 167 -31.97 1.04 -9.27
C PHE A 167 -32.62 1.91 -8.18
N GLY A 168 -32.23 1.68 -6.91
CA GLY A 168 -32.28 2.66 -5.81
C GLY A 168 -33.64 2.91 -5.16
N ARG A 169 -33.85 2.38 -3.95
CA ARG A 169 -34.72 3.01 -2.94
C ARG A 169 -33.85 3.90 -2.05
N TYR A 170 -33.76 5.17 -2.41
CA TYR A 170 -33.46 6.22 -1.43
C TYR A 170 -34.73 6.53 -0.64
#